data_AF-A0AAJ6EAQ5-F1
#
_entry.id   AF-A0AAJ6EAQ5-F1
#
_cell.length_a   1.000
_cell.length_b   1.000
_cell.length_c   1.000
_cell.angle_alpha   90.00
_cell.angle_beta   90.00
_cell.angle_gamma   90.00
#
_symmetry.space_group_name_H-M   'P 1'
#
loop_
_entity.id
_entity.type
_entity.pdbx_description
1 polymer ?
#
loop_
_entity_poly.entity_id
_entity_poly.type
_entity_poly.pdbx_seq_one_letter_code
_entity_poly.pdbx_strand_id
1 'polypeptide(L)'
;MSIPLKIYITPFAERGVPESGKWSCDTAKKALDVVNTIWSKAKIAFVINDCLIDKPLDMAKSARNNDQRMLDVLSLRHAPDNAVHIYLVNPIENLSAGGSSYLHSDPEPASFVQWYGNDFANGRAWAHELGHLMSVDHVEIDYTNERQAAALGGNLMTKGLSVGSDLTKQQIETAKSSKLVKRFGG
;
A
#
# COMPACT_ATOMS: atom_id res chain seq x y z
N MET A 1 -4.71 1.79 -19.84
CA MET A 1 -5.02 2.98 -19.01
C MET A 1 -4.34 2.77 -17.68
N SER A 2 -3.67 3.80 -17.15
CA SER A 2 -2.75 3.61 -16.04
C SER A 2 -2.93 4.71 -14.99
N ILE A 3 -3.06 4.30 -13.73
CA ILE A 3 -3.14 5.19 -12.59
C ILE A 3 -1.71 5.64 -12.25
N PRO A 4 -1.42 6.96 -12.26
CA PRO A 4 -0.09 7.47 -12.00
C PRO A 4 0.26 7.40 -10.51
N LEU A 5 1.47 6.93 -10.23
CA LEU A 5 2.04 6.82 -8.89
C LEU A 5 3.23 7.78 -8.75
N LYS A 6 3.33 8.44 -7.59
CA LYS A 6 4.54 9.10 -7.12
C LYS A 6 5.07 8.35 -5.91
N ILE A 7 6.31 7.89 -6.01
CA ILE A 7 6.94 7.05 -4.99
C ILE A 7 7.93 7.89 -4.18
N TYR A 8 7.74 7.88 -2.87
CA TYR A 8 8.58 8.55 -1.88
C TYR A 8 9.24 7.50 -1.00
N ILE A 9 10.50 7.17 -1.30
CA ILE A 9 11.27 6.26 -0.46
C ILE A 9 11.77 7.04 0.75
N THR A 10 11.20 6.75 1.91
CA THR A 10 11.38 7.54 3.13
C THR A 10 12.00 6.66 4.22
N PRO A 11 13.34 6.60 4.32
CA PRO A 11 13.98 5.94 5.44
C PRO A 11 13.66 6.66 6.75
N PHE A 12 13.83 5.99 7.88
CA PHE A 12 13.70 6.64 9.18
C PHE A 12 15.01 7.33 9.60
N ALA A 13 14.89 8.27 10.52
CA ALA A 13 15.98 8.72 11.37
C ALA A 13 15.51 8.71 12.83
N GLU A 14 16.45 8.72 13.75
CA GLU A 14 16.17 8.93 15.17
C GLU A 14 17.19 9.93 15.73
N ARG A 15 16.69 11.07 16.23
CA ARG A 15 17.52 12.17 16.76
C ARG A 15 18.54 12.66 15.73
N GLY A 16 18.09 12.81 14.49
CA GLY A 16 18.89 13.25 13.35
C GLY A 16 19.85 12.20 12.78
N VAL A 17 19.91 10.98 13.33
CA VAL A 17 20.76 9.90 12.79
C VAL A 17 19.95 9.03 11.82
N PRO A 18 20.27 9.02 10.51
CA PRO A 18 19.52 8.23 9.53
C PRO A 18 19.74 6.73 9.71
N GLU A 19 18.67 5.96 9.54
CA GLU A 19 18.72 4.52 9.39
C GLU A 19 19.01 4.15 7.93
N SER A 20 19.72 3.05 7.71
CA SER A 20 19.96 2.53 6.36
C SER A 20 18.63 2.17 5.69
N GLY A 21 18.35 2.77 4.53
CA GLY A 21 17.17 2.48 3.73
C GLY A 21 17.14 1.03 3.25
N LYS A 22 15.93 0.43 3.22
CA LYS A 22 15.70 -0.90 2.63
C LYS A 22 15.10 -0.85 1.23
N TRP A 23 14.33 0.20 0.95
CA TRP A 23 13.78 0.45 -0.38
C TRP A 23 14.76 1.18 -1.28
N SER A 24 14.63 0.93 -2.59
CA SER A 24 15.23 1.70 -3.67
C SER A 24 14.20 1.83 -4.79
N CYS A 25 14.41 2.73 -5.76
CA CYS A 25 13.48 2.82 -6.88
C CYS A 25 13.43 1.53 -7.70
N ASP A 26 14.49 0.73 -7.70
CA ASP A 26 14.49 -0.56 -8.38
C ASP A 26 13.66 -1.60 -7.63
N THR A 27 13.74 -1.66 -6.29
CA THR A 27 12.87 -2.57 -5.53
C THR A 27 11.41 -2.12 -5.55
N ALA A 28 11.14 -0.81 -5.61
CA ALA A 28 9.80 -0.27 -5.83
C ALA A 28 9.22 -0.72 -7.19
N LYS A 29 10.01 -0.66 -8.28
CA LYS A 29 9.57 -1.16 -9.60
C LYS A 29 9.23 -2.65 -9.59
N LYS A 30 10.08 -3.48 -8.97
CA LYS A 30 9.82 -4.93 -8.87
C LYS A 30 8.56 -5.23 -8.04
N ALA A 31 8.36 -4.49 -6.94
CA ALA A 31 7.12 -4.59 -6.16
C ALA A 31 5.90 -4.14 -6.97
N LEU A 32 6.03 -3.10 -7.81
CA LEU A 32 4.97 -2.64 -8.70
C LEU A 32 4.60 -3.70 -9.75
N ASP A 33 5.55 -4.48 -10.26
CA ASP A 33 5.25 -5.58 -11.20
C ASP A 33 4.32 -6.61 -10.56
N VAL A 34 4.52 -6.90 -9.28
CA VAL A 34 3.63 -7.77 -8.49
C VAL A 34 2.26 -7.11 -8.30
N VAL A 35 2.21 -5.83 -7.92
CA VAL A 35 0.96 -5.06 -7.82
C VAL A 35 0.15 -5.14 -9.11
N ASN A 36 0.79 -4.86 -10.25
CA ASN A 36 0.16 -4.89 -11.56
C ASN A 36 -0.28 -6.30 -11.96
N THR A 37 0.47 -7.33 -11.59
CA THR A 37 0.06 -8.72 -11.80
C THR A 37 -1.25 -9.03 -11.06
N ILE A 38 -1.36 -8.62 -9.80
CA ILE A 38 -2.56 -8.81 -8.97
C ILE A 38 -3.76 -8.05 -9.55
N TRP A 39 -3.58 -6.76 -9.83
CA TRP A 39 -4.65 -5.87 -10.29
C TRP A 39 -5.01 -6.03 -11.78
N SER A 40 -4.20 -6.77 -12.55
CA SER A 40 -4.50 -7.12 -13.95
C SER A 40 -5.85 -7.84 -14.10
N LYS A 41 -6.27 -8.63 -13.09
CA LYS A 41 -7.59 -9.28 -13.03
C LYS A 41 -8.75 -8.28 -13.12
N ALA A 42 -8.55 -7.06 -12.60
CA ALA A 42 -9.50 -5.96 -12.69
C ALA A 42 -9.27 -5.04 -13.91
N LYS A 43 -8.27 -5.33 -14.75
CA LYS A 43 -7.77 -4.48 -15.84
C LYS A 43 -7.33 -3.09 -15.37
N ILE A 44 -6.83 -3.01 -14.13
CA ILE A 44 -6.26 -1.79 -13.56
C ILE A 44 -4.74 -1.93 -13.62
N ALA A 45 -4.08 -0.91 -14.15
CA ALA A 45 -2.63 -0.82 -14.16
C ALA A 45 -2.18 0.45 -13.45
N PHE A 46 -1.04 0.37 -12.78
CA PHE A 46 -0.39 1.45 -12.07
C PHE A 46 0.98 1.70 -12.69
N VAL A 47 1.38 2.97 -12.81
CA VAL A 47 2.66 3.37 -13.42
C VAL A 47 3.36 4.36 -12.52
N ILE A 48 4.64 4.11 -12.23
CA ILE A 48 5.51 5.05 -11.52
C ILE A 48 5.85 6.19 -12.48
N ASN A 49 5.29 7.37 -12.22
CA ASN A 49 5.65 8.60 -12.94
C ASN A 49 6.90 9.24 -12.34
N ASP A 50 7.07 9.12 -11.03
CA ASP A 50 8.22 9.66 -10.31
C ASP A 50 8.59 8.73 -9.15
N CYS A 51 9.89 8.59 -8.90
CA CYS A 51 10.42 7.86 -7.76
C CYS A 51 11.65 8.57 -7.24
N LEU A 52 11.57 9.01 -5.99
CA LEU A 52 12.63 9.76 -5.34
C LEU A 52 12.92 9.23 -3.94
N ILE A 53 14.19 9.37 -3.54
CA ILE A 53 14.60 9.15 -2.16
C ILE A 53 14.32 10.45 -1.40
N ASP A 54 13.36 10.40 -0.49
CA ASP A 54 12.96 11.54 0.32
C ASP A 54 13.89 11.70 1.53
N LYS A 55 13.87 12.87 2.18
CA LYS A 55 14.62 13.09 3.42
C LYS A 55 14.17 12.06 4.48
N PRO A 56 15.09 11.54 5.31
CA PRO A 56 14.70 10.64 6.39
C PRO A 56 13.62 11.23 7.29
N LEU A 57 12.64 10.43 7.67
CA LEU A 57 11.64 10.83 8.67
C LEU A 57 12.21 10.64 10.07
N ASP A 58 12.57 11.74 10.72
CA ASP A 58 13.06 11.71 12.11
C ASP A 58 11.89 11.44 13.07
N MET A 59 11.79 10.20 13.50
CA MET A 59 10.72 9.72 14.37
C MET A 59 11.25 8.59 15.24
N ALA A 60 11.15 8.73 16.56
CA ALA A 60 11.54 7.69 17.51
C ALA A 60 10.79 6.37 17.23
N LYS A 61 11.45 5.22 17.40
CA LYS A 61 10.88 3.90 17.12
C LYS A 61 9.54 3.67 17.83
N SER A 62 9.42 4.12 19.08
CA SER A 62 8.20 4.00 19.89
C SER A 62 7.00 4.79 19.36
N ALA A 63 7.23 5.80 18.50
CA ALA A 63 6.17 6.63 17.92
C ALA A 63 5.68 6.13 16.55
N ARG A 64 6.33 5.11 15.99
CA ARG A 64 6.00 4.53 14.68
C ARG A 64 4.89 3.48 14.74
N ASN A 65 4.34 3.21 15.93
CA ASN A 65 3.40 2.13 16.20
C ASN A 65 1.92 2.44 15.86
N ASN A 66 1.67 3.57 15.22
CA ASN A 66 0.33 4.01 14.83
C ASN A 66 0.33 4.36 13.34
N ASP A 67 -0.34 3.51 12.56
CA ASP A 67 -0.38 3.56 11.11
C ASP A 67 -1.00 4.86 10.58
N GLN A 68 -2.09 5.32 11.18
CA GLN A 68 -2.74 6.57 10.77
C GLN A 68 -1.82 7.77 11.00
N ARG A 69 -1.21 7.86 12.18
CA ARG A 69 -0.25 8.93 12.50
C ARG A 69 0.95 8.91 11.55
N MET A 70 1.44 7.72 11.22
CA MET A 70 2.52 7.54 10.26
C MET A 70 2.14 8.09 8.88
N LEU A 71 0.96 7.70 8.38
CA LEU A 71 0.45 8.18 7.10
C LEU A 71 0.27 9.70 7.09
N ASP A 72 -0.34 10.26 8.14
CA ASP A 72 -0.57 11.71 8.25
C ASP A 72 0.74 12.52 8.26
N VAL A 73 1.77 12.05 8.96
CA VAL A 73 3.06 12.74 8.98
C VAL A 73 3.76 12.64 7.63
N LEU A 74 3.64 11.52 6.93
CA LEU A 74 4.22 11.33 5.60
C LEU A 74 3.51 12.19 4.55
N SER A 75 2.18 12.21 4.55
CA SER A 75 1.36 12.97 3.60
C SER A 75 1.59 14.47 3.70
N LEU A 76 1.74 15.00 4.92
CA LEU A 76 2.02 16.44 5.14
C LEU A 76 3.33 16.95 4.54
N ARG A 77 4.25 16.06 4.11
CA ARG A 77 5.55 16.45 3.55
C ARG A 77 5.46 16.89 2.09
N HIS A 78 4.39 16.54 1.40
CA HIS A 78 4.23 16.77 -0.03
C HIS A 78 2.87 17.40 -0.31
N ALA A 79 2.82 18.34 -1.25
CA ALA A 79 1.56 18.94 -1.65
C ALA A 79 0.72 17.91 -2.44
N PRO A 80 -0.61 17.85 -2.21
CA PRO A 80 -1.50 17.02 -3.00
C PRO A 80 -1.40 17.37 -4.49
N ASP A 81 -1.46 16.36 -5.36
CA ASP A 81 -1.43 16.57 -6.80
C ASP A 81 -2.28 15.55 -7.59
N ASN A 82 -2.01 15.40 -8.89
CA ASN A 82 -2.71 14.47 -9.76
C ASN A 82 -2.01 13.12 -9.91
N ALA A 83 -1.55 12.55 -8.79
CA ALA A 83 -1.05 11.18 -8.70
C ALA A 83 -1.46 10.54 -7.37
N VAL A 84 -1.29 9.22 -7.27
CA VAL A 84 -1.37 8.49 -6.00
C VAL A 84 -0.01 8.56 -5.31
N HIS A 85 0.02 9.02 -4.07
CA HIS A 85 1.27 9.16 -3.31
C HIS A 85 1.54 7.90 -2.52
N ILE A 86 2.70 7.29 -2.75
CA ILE A 86 3.09 6.05 -2.11
C ILE A 86 4.38 6.27 -1.32
N TYR A 87 4.27 6.15 -0.01
CA TYR A 87 5.40 6.27 0.90
C TYR A 87 5.96 4.89 1.23
N LEU A 88 7.21 4.64 0.82
CA LEU A 88 7.87 3.36 1.06
C LEU A 88 8.88 3.52 2.20
N VAL A 89 8.58 2.89 3.33
CA VAL A 89 9.33 3.07 4.59
C VAL A 89 10.10 1.82 5.00
N ASN A 90 11.10 2.01 5.85
CA ASN A 90 11.83 0.89 6.47
C ASN A 90 10.89 0.01 7.31
N PRO A 91 11.29 -1.24 7.64
CA PRO A 91 10.50 -2.09 8.52
C PRO A 91 10.25 -1.41 9.86
N ILE A 92 9.01 -1.48 10.35
CA ILE A 92 8.61 -0.97 11.65
C ILE A 92 8.41 -2.16 12.58
N GLU A 93 9.18 -2.18 13.65
CA GLU A 93 9.09 -3.21 14.68
C GLU A 93 7.75 -3.10 15.42
N ASN A 94 7.11 -4.25 15.68
CA ASN A 94 5.87 -4.38 16.46
C ASN A 94 4.61 -3.72 15.84
N LEU A 95 4.59 -3.48 14.53
CA LEU A 95 3.39 -3.02 13.83
C LEU A 95 2.42 -4.18 13.55
N SER A 96 1.15 -4.00 13.91
CA SER A 96 0.08 -4.97 13.66
C SER A 96 -0.33 -5.05 12.19
N ALA A 97 -0.20 -3.96 11.44
CA ALA A 97 -0.42 -3.89 10.01
C ALA A 97 0.70 -3.03 9.42
N GLY A 98 1.58 -3.57 8.58
CA GLY A 98 2.75 -2.84 8.07
C GLY A 98 2.48 -1.95 6.86
N GLY A 99 1.37 -1.24 6.87
CA GLY A 99 0.90 -0.39 5.78
C GLY A 99 -0.41 0.30 6.14
N SER A 100 -0.70 1.42 5.49
CA SER A 100 -1.97 2.13 5.65
C SER A 100 -2.26 2.99 4.45
N SER A 101 -3.53 3.37 4.32
CA SER A 101 -4.06 4.11 3.19
C SER A 101 -5.24 4.97 3.63
N TYR A 102 -5.36 6.14 3.03
CA TYR A 102 -6.54 6.97 3.21
C TYR A 102 -7.74 6.31 2.54
N LEU A 103 -8.66 5.79 3.34
CA LEU A 103 -9.82 5.04 2.85
C LEU A 103 -10.57 5.85 1.79
N HIS A 104 -10.89 5.19 0.67
CA HIS A 104 -11.61 5.81 -0.45
C HIS A 104 -10.90 7.04 -1.05
N SER A 105 -9.59 7.19 -0.81
CA SER A 105 -8.78 8.36 -1.21
C SER A 105 -9.22 9.68 -0.55
N ASP A 106 -9.61 9.64 0.73
CA ASP A 106 -10.02 10.80 1.53
C ASP A 106 -9.08 10.99 2.75
N PRO A 107 -8.40 12.15 2.90
CA PRO A 107 -8.51 13.39 2.12
C PRO A 107 -7.90 13.33 0.72
N GLU A 108 -6.98 12.39 0.48
CA GLU A 108 -6.25 12.29 -0.78
C GLU A 108 -5.86 10.83 -1.09
N PRO A 109 -5.47 10.51 -2.34
CA PRO A 109 -5.05 9.15 -2.68
C PRO A 109 -3.61 8.91 -2.21
N ALA A 110 -3.43 8.66 -0.92
CA ALA A 110 -2.12 8.36 -0.34
C ALA A 110 -2.11 7.11 0.52
N SER A 111 -0.98 6.39 0.48
CA SER A 111 -0.73 5.22 1.31
C SER A 111 0.74 5.09 1.67
N PHE A 112 1.06 4.40 2.75
CA PHE A 112 2.42 3.95 3.03
C PHE A 112 2.50 2.42 3.11
N VAL A 113 3.68 1.89 2.80
CA VAL A 113 3.99 0.46 2.87
C VAL A 113 5.39 0.29 3.46
N GLN A 114 5.52 -0.56 4.47
CA GLN A 114 6.83 -0.89 5.02
C GLN A 114 7.55 -1.96 4.20
N TRP A 115 8.86 -2.09 4.39
CA TRP A 115 9.63 -3.19 3.79
C TRP A 115 9.34 -4.53 4.47
N TYR A 116 8.98 -5.54 3.67
CA TYR A 116 8.64 -6.91 4.09
C TYR A 116 9.68 -7.97 3.70
N GLY A 117 10.89 -7.57 3.28
CA GLY A 117 11.99 -8.49 3.05
C GLY A 117 12.19 -8.92 1.59
N ASN A 118 11.13 -8.95 0.77
CA ASN A 118 11.21 -9.36 -0.63
C ASN A 118 10.14 -8.69 -1.51
N ASP A 119 10.38 -8.69 -2.82
CA ASP A 119 9.55 -8.01 -3.83
C ASP A 119 8.09 -8.50 -3.85
N PHE A 120 7.85 -9.80 -3.64
CA PHE A 120 6.49 -10.35 -3.62
C PHE A 120 5.69 -9.88 -2.41
N ALA A 121 6.26 -10.00 -1.20
CA ALA A 121 5.59 -9.56 0.02
C ALA A 121 5.35 -8.04 0.02
N ASN A 122 6.35 -7.28 -0.44
CA ASN A 122 6.26 -5.84 -0.66
C ASN A 122 5.12 -5.47 -1.64
N GLY A 123 5.10 -6.12 -2.81
CA GLY A 123 4.10 -5.86 -3.84
C GLY A 123 2.69 -6.27 -3.42
N ARG A 124 2.53 -7.38 -2.68
CA ARG A 124 1.23 -7.77 -2.11
C ARG A 124 0.74 -6.75 -1.09
N ALA A 125 1.60 -6.34 -0.15
CA ALA A 125 1.22 -5.36 0.86
C ALA A 125 0.80 -4.05 0.22
N TRP A 126 1.55 -3.59 -0.78
CA TRP A 126 1.18 -2.42 -1.56
C TRP A 126 -0.13 -2.60 -2.33
N ALA A 127 -0.34 -3.76 -2.97
CA ALA A 127 -1.58 -4.05 -3.68
C ALA A 127 -2.81 -4.03 -2.75
N HIS A 128 -2.64 -4.47 -1.50
CA HIS A 128 -3.67 -4.41 -0.46
C HIS A 128 -4.03 -2.96 -0.11
N GLU A 129 -3.03 -2.10 0.15
CA GLU A 129 -3.28 -0.68 0.43
C GLU A 129 -3.94 0.06 -0.73
N LEU A 130 -3.57 -0.27 -1.97
CA LEU A 130 -4.26 0.27 -3.15
C LEU A 130 -5.72 -0.18 -3.21
N GLY A 131 -6.04 -1.38 -2.70
CA GLY A 131 -7.42 -1.87 -2.57
C GLY A 131 -8.27 -0.93 -1.71
N HIS A 132 -7.76 -0.50 -0.56
CA HIS A 132 -8.43 0.45 0.32
C HIS A 132 -8.65 1.82 -0.32
N LEU A 133 -7.66 2.35 -1.05
CA LEU A 133 -7.83 3.58 -1.83
C LEU A 133 -8.97 3.44 -2.86
N MET A 134 -9.13 2.24 -3.40
CA MET A 134 -10.19 1.86 -4.35
C MET A 134 -11.47 1.32 -3.68
N SER A 135 -11.66 1.62 -2.39
CA SER A 135 -12.89 1.26 -1.65
C SER A 135 -13.14 -0.23 -1.50
N VAL A 136 -12.10 -1.05 -1.58
CA VAL A 136 -12.21 -2.48 -1.30
C VAL A 136 -11.93 -2.69 0.19
N ASP A 137 -12.95 -3.16 0.90
CA ASP A 137 -12.87 -3.40 2.34
C ASP A 137 -12.15 -4.70 2.69
N HIS A 138 -11.73 -4.80 3.95
CA HIS A 138 -11.20 -6.05 4.49
C HIS A 138 -12.21 -7.19 4.40
N VAL A 139 -11.68 -8.37 4.18
CA VAL A 139 -12.41 -9.63 4.34
C VAL A 139 -12.03 -10.22 5.69
N GLU A 140 -13.02 -10.42 6.54
CA GLU A 140 -12.86 -11.20 7.76
C GLU A 140 -13.06 -12.68 7.44
N ILE A 141 -12.12 -13.51 7.88
CA ILE A 141 -12.20 -14.95 7.73
C ILE A 141 -12.73 -15.54 9.03
N ASP A 142 -13.90 -16.16 8.94
CA ASP A 142 -14.38 -17.06 9.99
C ASP A 142 -13.67 -18.42 9.86
N TYR A 143 -12.66 -18.63 10.70
CA TYR A 143 -11.91 -19.89 10.75
C TYR A 143 -12.71 -21.07 11.33
N THR A 144 -13.87 -20.82 11.94
CA THR A 144 -14.77 -21.90 12.38
C THR A 144 -15.55 -22.50 11.21
N ASN A 145 -15.62 -21.78 10.09
CA ASN A 145 -16.20 -22.25 8.83
C ASN A 145 -15.08 -22.64 7.84
N GLU A 146 -14.64 -23.89 7.90
CA GLU A 146 -13.51 -24.39 7.09
C GLU A 146 -13.68 -24.15 5.58
N ARG A 147 -14.91 -24.26 5.06
CA ARG A 147 -15.20 -24.04 3.65
C ARG A 147 -15.03 -22.58 3.25
N GLN A 148 -15.48 -21.66 4.09
CA GLN A 148 -15.28 -20.23 3.89
C GLN A 148 -13.82 -19.84 4.05
N ALA A 149 -13.15 -20.35 5.09
CA ALA A 149 -11.74 -20.12 5.32
C ALA A 149 -10.86 -20.60 4.16
N ALA A 150 -11.15 -21.77 3.59
CA ALA A 150 -10.46 -22.26 2.40
C ALA A 150 -10.70 -21.36 1.17
N ALA A 151 -11.92 -20.83 1.00
CA ALA A 151 -12.26 -19.96 -0.13
C ALA A 151 -11.67 -18.54 -0.02
N LEU A 152 -11.51 -18.03 1.20
CA LEU A 152 -11.07 -16.65 1.47
C LEU A 152 -9.60 -16.56 1.93
N GLY A 153 -8.96 -17.68 2.27
CA GLY A 153 -7.57 -17.71 2.72
C GLY A 153 -6.58 -17.13 1.70
N GLY A 154 -6.92 -17.21 0.41
CA GLY A 154 -6.15 -16.61 -0.69
C GLY A 154 -6.50 -15.15 -1.00
N ASN A 155 -7.46 -14.52 -0.31
CA ASN A 155 -7.92 -13.18 -0.64
C ASN A 155 -6.85 -12.11 -0.31
N LEU A 156 -6.68 -11.16 -1.24
CA LEU A 156 -5.78 -10.02 -1.07
C LEU A 156 -6.17 -9.16 0.11
N MET A 157 -7.48 -8.98 0.35
CA MET A 157 -8.02 -8.07 1.37
C MET A 157 -8.26 -8.74 2.72
N THR A 158 -7.78 -9.97 2.92
CA THR A 158 -7.79 -10.59 4.24
C THR A 158 -7.00 -9.73 5.22
N LYS A 159 -7.60 -9.45 6.38
CA LYS A 159 -6.98 -8.66 7.44
C LYS A 159 -5.73 -9.36 7.99
N GLY A 160 -4.65 -8.59 8.17
CA GLY A 160 -3.37 -9.10 8.67
C GLY A 160 -2.41 -9.60 7.59
N LEU A 161 -1.33 -10.25 8.02
CA LEU A 161 -0.24 -10.71 7.16
C LEU A 161 -0.60 -12.05 6.48
N SER A 162 -1.49 -12.00 5.49
CA SER A 162 -1.76 -13.15 4.61
C SER A 162 -0.92 -13.11 3.33
N VAL A 163 -0.62 -14.28 2.77
CA VAL A 163 0.04 -14.41 1.45
C VAL A 163 -0.96 -14.38 0.28
N GLY A 164 -2.24 -14.13 0.58
CA GLY A 164 -3.31 -14.08 -0.42
C GLY A 164 -3.12 -12.94 -1.42
N SER A 165 -3.46 -13.21 -2.67
CA SER A 165 -3.37 -12.26 -3.80
C SER A 165 -4.59 -12.32 -4.73
N ASP A 166 -5.63 -13.05 -4.33
CA ASP A 166 -6.86 -13.18 -5.11
C ASP A 166 -7.86 -12.08 -4.80
N LEU A 167 -8.63 -11.70 -5.83
CA LEU A 167 -9.72 -10.75 -5.74
C LEU A 167 -11.01 -11.46 -6.12
N THR A 168 -12.09 -11.24 -5.36
CA THR A 168 -13.42 -11.70 -5.76
C THR A 168 -13.97 -10.84 -6.89
N LYS A 169 -14.97 -11.36 -7.61
CA LYS A 169 -15.68 -10.58 -8.64
C LYS A 169 -16.26 -9.27 -8.10
N GLN A 170 -16.79 -9.30 -6.88
CA GLN A 170 -17.33 -8.11 -6.23
C GLN A 170 -16.24 -7.08 -5.94
N GLN A 171 -15.09 -7.51 -5.40
CA GLN A 171 -13.95 -6.60 -5.14
C GLN A 171 -13.43 -5.97 -6.44
N ILE A 172 -13.38 -6.73 -7.54
CA ILE A 172 -13.01 -6.21 -8.86
C ILE A 172 -13.99 -5.12 -9.33
N GLU A 173 -15.30 -5.35 -9.23
CA GLU A 173 -16.30 -4.35 -9.66
C GLU A 173 -16.33 -3.12 -8.73
N THR A 174 -16.14 -3.32 -7.42
CA THR A 174 -15.98 -2.21 -6.46
C THR A 174 -14.77 -1.36 -6.82
N ALA A 175 -13.60 -1.98 -7.03
CA ALA A 175 -12.39 -1.25 -7.39
C ALA A 175 -12.58 -0.44 -8.69
N LYS A 176 -13.12 -1.07 -9.74
CA LYS A 176 -13.38 -0.43 -11.04
C LYS A 176 -14.36 0.75 -10.95
N SER A 177 -15.30 0.70 -10.01
CA SER A 177 -16.31 1.76 -9.82
C SER A 177 -15.90 2.84 -8.81
N SER A 178 -14.74 2.69 -8.18
CA SER A 178 -14.21 3.60 -7.16
C SER A 178 -13.95 5.01 -7.71
N LYS A 179 -13.98 6.01 -6.81
CA LYS A 179 -13.64 7.41 -7.12
C LYS A 179 -12.24 7.52 -7.72
N LEU A 180 -11.29 6.74 -7.20
CA LEU A 180 -9.91 6.73 -7.66
C LEU A 180 -9.81 6.29 -9.12
N VAL A 181 -10.38 5.12 -9.44
CA VAL A 181 -10.32 4.58 -10.80
C VAL A 181 -11.06 5.49 -11.77
N LYS A 182 -12.22 6.04 -11.39
CA LYS A 182 -12.95 7.01 -12.22
C LYS A 182 -12.14 8.29 -12.47
N ARG A 183 -11.48 8.83 -11.45
CA ARG A 183 -10.64 10.04 -11.56
C ARG A 183 -9.56 9.92 -12.63
N PHE A 184 -8.94 8.74 -12.75
CA PHE A 184 -7.83 8.51 -13.69
C PHE A 184 -8.23 7.71 -14.94
N GLY A 185 -9.44 7.13 -14.96
CA GLY A 185 -9.95 6.24 -16.00
C GLY A 185 -10.87 6.91 -17.02
N GLY A 186 -11.41 8.10 -16.72
CA GLY A 186 -12.43 8.76 -17.54
C GLY A 186 -13.85 8.30 -17.20
#